data_AF-A0A955FXT8-F1
#
_entry.id   AF-A0A955FXT8-F1
#
_cell.length_a   1.000
_cell.length_b   1.000
_cell.length_c   1.000
_cell.angle_alpha   90.00
_cell.angle_beta   90.00
_cell.angle_gamma   90.00
#
_symmetry.space_group_name_H-M   'P 1'
#
loop_
_entity.id
_entity.type
_entity.pdbx_description
1 polymer ?
#
loop_
_entity_poly.entity_id
_entity_poly.type
_entity_poly.pdbx_seq_one_letter_code
_entity_poly.pdbx_strand_id
1 'polypeptide(L)'
;MSYKHKKIGDVAATLTKQLEKTANKAGILRAPELKALAAEIPLLPEAERASFGKELNQLKAQLAKLVEEAGEKEASLAPIDVTAPFDTNVGEHKPQLLTSNNGSKHPLMTELQKVLDIFYRMGF
;
A
#
# COMPACT_ATOMS: atom_id res chain seq x y z
N MET A 1 -25.91 20.47 0.62
CA MET A 1 -25.35 21.29 -0.47
C MET A 1 -26.49 21.61 -1.43
N SER A 2 -26.72 22.90 -1.72
CA SER A 2 -27.79 23.31 -2.66
C SER A 2 -27.18 23.40 -4.06
N TYR A 3 -27.37 22.37 -4.88
CA TYR A 3 -27.09 22.45 -6.31
C TYR A 3 -28.27 23.17 -6.97
N LYS A 4 -28.01 24.15 -7.85
CA LYS A 4 -29.10 24.79 -8.59
C LYS A 4 -29.76 23.82 -9.55
N HIS A 5 -29.00 22.84 -10.04
CA HIS A 5 -29.48 21.80 -10.93
C HIS A 5 -29.87 20.54 -10.14
N LYS A 6 -31.17 20.24 -10.11
CA LYS A 6 -31.73 19.07 -9.41
C LYS A 6 -31.07 17.75 -9.83
N LYS A 7 -30.78 17.60 -11.13
CA LYS A 7 -30.07 16.44 -11.70
C LYS A 7 -28.69 16.20 -11.08
N ILE A 8 -27.92 17.27 -10.82
CA ILE A 8 -26.57 17.15 -10.23
C ILE A 8 -26.69 16.75 -8.76
N GLY A 9 -27.68 17.30 -8.04
CA GLY A 9 -27.95 16.92 -6.66
C GLY A 9 -28.34 15.45 -6.49
N ASP A 10 -29.18 14.94 -7.40
CA ASP A 10 -29.60 13.53 -7.39
C ASP A 10 -28.40 12.58 -7.63
N VAL A 11 -27.56 12.89 -8.63
CA VAL A 11 -26.35 12.10 -8.92
C VAL A 11 -25.30 12.24 -7.82
N ALA A 12 -25.17 13.41 -7.19
CA ALA A 12 -24.29 13.58 -6.03
C ALA A 12 -24.72 12.69 -4.86
N ALA A 13 -26.04 12.56 -4.62
CA ALA A 13 -26.57 11.71 -3.56
C ALA A 13 -26.44 10.20 -3.88
N THR A 14 -26.51 9.78 -5.14
CA THR A 14 -26.28 8.38 -5.54
C THR A 14 -24.80 8.02 -5.41
N LEU A 15 -23.91 8.86 -5.91
CA LEU A 15 -22.47 8.61 -5.90
C LEU A 15 -21.86 8.63 -4.49
N THR A 16 -22.36 9.50 -3.60
CA THR A 16 -21.93 9.49 -2.18
C THR A 16 -22.35 8.21 -1.46
N LYS A 17 -23.58 7.72 -1.67
CA LYS A 17 -24.03 6.42 -1.15
C LYS A 17 -23.24 5.24 -1.74
N GLN A 18 -22.85 5.31 -3.00
CA GLN A 18 -21.99 4.28 -3.62
C GLN A 18 -20.56 4.33 -3.06
N LEU A 19 -20.05 5.52 -2.68
CA LEU A 19 -18.74 5.71 -2.05
C LEU A 19 -18.62 5.02 -0.70
N GLU A 20 -19.68 5.03 0.09
CA GLU A 20 -19.70 4.32 1.38
C GLU A 20 -19.68 2.80 1.23
N LYS A 21 -20.30 2.25 0.17
CA LYS A 21 -20.46 0.80 -0.03
C LYS A 21 -19.31 0.14 -0.79
N THR A 22 -18.59 0.89 -1.62
CA THR A 22 -17.62 0.30 -2.56
C THR A 22 -16.25 0.12 -1.92
N ALA A 23 -15.67 -1.08 -2.07
CA ALA A 23 -14.32 -1.38 -1.57
C ALA A 23 -13.23 -0.58 -2.31
N ASN A 24 -13.37 -0.40 -3.62
CA ASN A 24 -12.47 0.43 -4.43
C ASN A 24 -13.05 1.83 -4.63
N LYS A 25 -12.74 2.74 -3.71
CA LYS A 25 -13.24 4.13 -3.72
C LYS A 25 -12.74 4.94 -4.92
N ALA A 26 -11.54 4.63 -5.44
CA ALA A 26 -10.99 5.31 -6.62
C ALA A 26 -11.79 5.05 -7.92
N GLY A 27 -12.54 3.95 -8.00
CA GLY A 27 -13.38 3.62 -9.16
C GLY A 27 -14.52 4.61 -9.40
N ILE A 28 -14.95 5.34 -8.37
CA ILE A 28 -16.13 6.22 -8.41
C ILE A 28 -15.89 7.47 -9.27
N LEU A 29 -14.64 7.94 -9.36
CA LEU A 29 -14.27 9.05 -10.23
C LEU A 29 -14.45 8.72 -11.73
N ARG A 30 -14.51 7.43 -12.07
CA ARG A 30 -14.72 6.94 -13.44
C ARG A 30 -16.16 6.48 -13.70
N ALA A 31 -17.08 6.73 -12.77
CA ALA A 31 -18.47 6.28 -12.86
C ALA A 31 -19.14 6.78 -14.16
N PRO A 32 -19.97 5.93 -14.80
CA PRO A 32 -20.67 6.30 -16.04
C PRO A 32 -21.63 7.47 -15.83
N GLU A 33 -22.15 7.66 -14.62
CA GLU A 33 -23.03 8.78 -14.24
C GLU A 33 -22.34 10.15 -14.41
N LEU A 34 -21.06 10.28 -14.03
CA LEU A 34 -20.28 11.51 -14.23
C LEU A 34 -19.98 11.78 -15.71
N LYS A 35 -19.80 10.72 -16.51
CA LYS A 35 -19.61 10.84 -17.96
C LYS A 35 -20.92 11.27 -18.65
N ALA A 36 -22.05 10.72 -18.22
CA ALA A 36 -23.36 11.11 -18.73
C ALA A 36 -23.66 12.60 -18.46
N LEU A 37 -23.39 13.09 -17.25
CA LEU A 37 -23.53 14.51 -16.93
C LEU A 37 -22.61 15.40 -17.77
N ALA A 38 -21.37 14.97 -18.04
CA ALA A 38 -20.46 15.72 -18.92
C ALA A 38 -20.94 15.75 -20.38
N ALA A 39 -21.58 14.68 -20.84
CA ALA A 39 -22.16 14.59 -22.18
C ALA A 39 -23.44 15.43 -22.35
N GLU A 40 -24.17 15.75 -21.27
CA GLU A 40 -25.34 16.64 -21.30
C GLU A 40 -24.97 18.14 -21.45
N ILE A 41 -23.74 18.54 -21.08
CA ILE A 41 -23.26 19.94 -21.17
C ILE A 41 -23.46 20.57 -22.56
N PRO A 42 -23.04 19.95 -23.69
CA PRO A 42 -23.22 20.54 -25.01
C PRO A 42 -24.69 20.68 -25.43
N LEU A 43 -25.63 19.90 -24.85
CA LEU A 43 -27.06 19.99 -25.16
C LEU A 43 -27.79 21.13 -24.43
N LEU A 44 -27.18 21.71 -23.38
CA LEU A 44 -27.79 22.78 -22.59
C LEU A 44 -27.68 24.15 -23.27
N PRO A 45 -28.60 25.09 -22.99
CA PRO A 45 -28.51 26.48 -23.45
C PRO A 45 -27.23 27.18 -22.96
N GLU A 46 -26.66 28.10 -23.75
CA GLU A 46 -25.39 28.78 -23.41
C GLU A 46 -25.40 29.47 -22.04
N ALA A 47 -26.54 30.02 -21.62
CA ALA A 47 -26.71 30.65 -20.32
C ALA A 47 -26.55 29.68 -19.13
N GLU A 48 -26.86 28.40 -19.33
CA GLU A 48 -26.86 27.37 -18.28
C GLU A 48 -25.60 26.49 -18.33
N ARG A 49 -24.90 26.43 -19.47
CA ARG A 49 -23.64 25.67 -19.62
C ARG A 49 -22.58 26.08 -18.59
N ALA A 50 -22.43 27.37 -18.35
CA ALA A 50 -21.41 27.89 -17.43
C ALA A 50 -21.70 27.53 -15.96
N SER A 51 -22.98 27.57 -15.54
CA SER A 51 -23.37 27.21 -14.16
C SER A 51 -23.28 25.70 -13.95
N PHE A 52 -23.75 24.91 -14.91
CA PHE A 52 -23.73 23.46 -14.86
C PHE A 52 -22.29 22.90 -14.86
N GLY A 53 -21.39 23.45 -15.69
CA GLY A 53 -19.98 23.04 -15.71
C GLY A 53 -19.24 23.33 -14.41
N LYS A 54 -19.53 24.48 -13.76
CA LYS A 54 -18.98 24.81 -12.44
C LYS A 54 -19.43 23.82 -11.37
N GLU A 55 -20.72 23.48 -11.33
CA GLU A 55 -21.27 22.52 -10.37
C GLU A 55 -20.71 21.11 -10.58
N LEU A 56 -20.53 20.66 -11.84
CA LEU A 56 -19.91 19.38 -12.14
C LEU A 56 -18.44 19.32 -11.66
N ASN A 57 -17.67 20.38 -11.89
CA ASN A 57 -16.28 20.43 -11.43
C ASN A 57 -16.18 20.48 -9.90
N GLN A 58 -17.10 21.17 -9.23
CA GLN A 58 -17.21 21.15 -7.77
C GLN A 58 -17.51 19.75 -7.25
N LEU A 59 -18.45 19.02 -7.87
CA LEU A 59 -18.76 17.64 -7.50
C LEU A 59 -17.55 16.73 -7.67
N LYS A 60 -16.83 16.83 -8.80
CA LYS A 60 -15.60 16.05 -9.04
C LYS A 60 -14.52 16.33 -8.00
N ALA A 61 -14.29 17.60 -7.66
CA ALA A 61 -13.32 17.98 -6.65
C ALA A 61 -13.69 17.45 -5.25
N GLN A 62 -14.98 17.47 -4.90
CA GLN A 62 -15.47 16.90 -3.63
C GLN A 62 -15.27 15.38 -3.58
N LEU A 63 -15.65 14.67 -4.64
CA LEU A 63 -15.46 13.21 -4.71
C LEU A 63 -13.97 12.85 -4.68
N ALA A 64 -13.10 13.63 -5.32
CA ALA A 64 -11.65 13.41 -5.27
C ALA A 64 -11.12 13.53 -3.84
N LYS A 65 -11.51 14.58 -3.10
CA LYS A 65 -11.12 14.75 -1.68
C LYS A 65 -11.59 13.58 -0.81
N LEU A 66 -12.84 13.16 -0.94
CA LEU A 66 -13.37 12.02 -0.17
C LEU A 66 -12.67 10.70 -0.49
N VAL A 67 -12.17 10.53 -1.72
CA VAL A 67 -11.37 9.35 -2.12
C VAL A 67 -9.96 9.43 -1.53
N GLU A 68 -9.31 10.59 -1.58
CA GLU A 68 -7.98 10.81 -0.98
C GLU A 68 -8.01 10.57 0.54
N GLU A 69 -8.95 11.20 1.25
CA GLU A 69 -9.16 11.01 2.70
C GLU A 69 -9.41 9.54 3.08
N ALA A 70 -9.99 8.76 2.17
CA ALA A 70 -10.24 7.36 2.40
C ALA A 70 -9.06 6.44 2.03
N GLY A 71 -8.16 6.89 1.16
CA GLY A 71 -6.95 6.18 0.76
C GLY A 71 -5.80 6.35 1.76
N GLU A 72 -5.77 7.48 2.48
CA GLU A 72 -4.76 7.80 3.50
C GLU A 72 -4.96 7.08 4.85
N LYS A 73 -5.69 5.96 4.87
CA LYS A 73 -5.63 5.06 6.03
C LYS A 73 -4.28 4.36 5.98
N GLU A 74 -3.30 4.94 6.66
CA GLU A 74 -2.07 4.23 7.03
C GLU A 74 -2.48 2.84 7.53
N ALA A 75 -2.02 1.81 6.83
CA ALA A 75 -2.24 0.45 7.28
C ALA A 75 -1.51 0.32 8.62
N SER A 76 -2.28 0.38 9.71
CA SER A 76 -1.79 0.06 11.05
C SER A 76 -1.51 -1.44 11.07
N LEU A 77 -0.33 -1.80 10.57
CA LEU A 77 0.18 -3.15 10.61
C LEU A 77 0.73 -3.41 12.01
N ALA A 78 0.46 -4.60 12.53
CA ALA A 78 1.06 -5.03 13.78
C ALA A 78 2.59 -5.08 13.63
N PRO A 79 3.36 -4.66 14.66
CA PRO A 79 4.81 -4.85 14.67
C PRO A 79 5.18 -6.32 14.46
N ILE A 80 6.17 -6.58 13.62
CA ILE A 80 6.69 -7.93 13.35
C ILE A 80 7.85 -8.20 14.31
N ASP A 81 7.86 -9.39 14.93
CA ASP A 81 9.00 -9.86 15.71
C ASP A 81 10.14 -10.30 14.78
N VAL A 82 11.21 -9.52 14.76
CA VAL A 82 12.41 -9.78 13.95
C VAL A 82 13.33 -10.86 14.53
N THR A 83 13.07 -11.31 15.76
CA THR A 83 13.84 -12.37 16.43
C THR A 83 13.18 -13.74 16.35
N ALA A 84 11.92 -13.80 15.91
CA ALA A 84 11.19 -15.04 15.75
C ALA A 84 11.93 -15.99 14.78
N PRO A 85 12.08 -17.28 15.12
CA PRO A 85 12.66 -18.24 14.21
C PRO A 85 11.79 -18.36 12.95
N PHE A 86 12.43 -18.59 11.80
CA PHE A 86 11.71 -18.91 10.57
C PHE A 86 10.82 -20.15 10.77
N ASP A 87 9.65 -20.13 10.14
CA ASP A 87 8.67 -21.21 10.23
C ASP A 87 9.25 -22.57 9.77
N THR A 88 8.66 -23.65 10.27
CA THR A 88 9.02 -25.05 10.04
C THR A 88 9.20 -25.44 8.57
N ASN A 89 8.56 -24.72 7.65
CA ASN A 89 8.61 -24.96 6.20
C ASN A 89 9.56 -24.04 5.43
N VAL A 90 10.31 -23.17 6.11
CA VAL A 90 11.35 -22.34 5.47
C VAL A 90 12.63 -23.17 5.38
N GLY A 91 12.60 -24.21 4.55
CA GLY A 91 13.76 -25.06 4.25
C GLY A 91 14.85 -24.31 3.47
N GLU A 92 15.20 -24.81 2.28
CA GLU A 92 16.31 -24.34 1.43
C GLU A 92 16.16 -22.89 0.89
N HIS A 93 15.02 -22.22 1.13
CA HIS A 93 14.72 -20.87 0.65
C HIS A 93 15.18 -19.73 1.59
N LYS A 94 15.93 -20.03 2.65
CA LYS A 94 16.59 -18.98 3.44
C LYS A 94 17.64 -18.30 2.56
N PRO A 95 17.69 -16.95 2.49
CA PRO A 95 18.79 -16.27 1.85
C PRO A 95 20.09 -16.66 2.56
N GLN A 96 20.87 -17.54 1.94
CA GLN A 96 22.16 -17.95 2.47
C GLN A 96 23.16 -16.83 2.19
N LEU A 97 23.60 -16.15 3.25
CA LEU A 97 24.87 -15.45 3.22
C LEU A 97 25.99 -16.50 3.24
N LEU A 98 27.12 -16.23 2.60
CA LEU A 98 28.34 -17.04 2.73
C LEU A 98 28.88 -16.89 4.16
N THR A 99 28.27 -17.56 5.14
CA THR A 99 28.73 -17.48 6.53
C THR A 99 30.01 -18.31 6.69
N SER A 100 31.13 -17.64 6.95
CA SER A 100 32.41 -18.25 7.34
C SER A 100 32.44 -18.75 8.80
N ASN A 101 31.27 -18.85 9.45
CA ASN A 101 31.17 -18.92 10.91
C ASN A 101 31.68 -20.21 11.55
N ASN A 102 31.81 -21.32 10.81
CA ASN A 102 32.28 -22.58 11.40
C ASN A 102 33.23 -23.33 10.46
N GLY A 103 34.40 -22.75 10.20
CA GLY A 103 35.56 -23.59 9.85
C GLY A 103 35.88 -24.51 11.02
N SER A 104 35.56 -25.79 10.91
CA SER A 104 35.89 -26.78 11.95
C SER A 104 37.35 -27.22 11.82
N LYS A 105 38.11 -27.20 12.91
CA LYS A 105 39.38 -27.92 13.00
C LYS A 105 39.11 -29.37 13.39
N HIS A 106 39.81 -30.32 12.76
CA HIS A 106 39.72 -31.71 13.14
C HIS A 106 40.18 -31.88 14.62
N PRO A 107 39.49 -32.68 15.46
CA PRO A 107 39.83 -32.83 16.88
C PRO A 107 41.31 -33.18 17.14
N LEU A 108 41.89 -34.07 16.32
CA LEU A 108 43.32 -34.40 16.40
C LEU A 108 44.25 -33.19 16.20
N MET A 109 43.89 -32.26 15.31
CA MET A 109 44.67 -31.05 15.09
C MET A 109 44.56 -30.08 16.27
N THR A 110 43.39 -30.03 16.91
CA THR A 110 43.17 -29.27 18.14
C THR A 110 44.03 -29.81 19.28
N GLU A 111 44.10 -31.13 19.45
CA GLU A 111 44.93 -31.75 20.49
C GLU A 111 46.43 -31.62 20.19
N LEU A 112 46.85 -31.81 18.94
CA LEU A 112 48.24 -31.58 18.53
C LEU A 112 48.68 -30.14 18.82
N GLN A 113 47.82 -29.16 18.52
CA GLN A 113 48.10 -27.76 18.77
C GLN A 113 48.30 -27.48 20.28
N LYS A 114 47.50 -28.10 21.16
CA LYS A 114 47.66 -27.98 22.62
C LYS A 114 49.00 -28.56 23.08
N VAL A 115 49.37 -29.75 22.58
CA VAL A 115 50.64 -30.39 22.94
C VAL A 115 51.82 -29.54 22.48
N LEU A 116 51.81 -29.09 21.22
CA LEU A 116 52.86 -28.23 20.70
C LEU A 116 53.00 -26.92 21.48
N ASP A 117 51.89 -26.27 21.87
CA ASP A 117 51.93 -25.04 22.67
C ASP A 117 52.66 -25.26 24.02
N ILE A 118 52.45 -26.41 24.66
CA ILE A 118 53.16 -26.77 25.89
C ILE A 118 54.67 -26.88 25.65
N PHE A 119 55.08 -27.60 24.59
CA PHE A 119 56.50 -27.80 24.29
C PHE A 119 57.20 -26.51 23.85
N TYR A 120 56.56 -25.69 23.02
CA TYR A 120 57.09 -24.39 22.62
C TYR A 120 57.34 -23.46 23.82
N ARG A 121 56.45 -23.47 24.82
CA ARG A 121 56.63 -22.67 26.06
C ARG A 121 57.77 -23.17 26.94
N MET A 122 58.12 -24.45 26.82
CA MET A 122 59.30 -25.03 27.49
C MET A 122 60.60 -24.78 26.72
N GLY A 123 60.55 -24.12 25.55
CA GLY A 123 61.72 -23.78 24.74
C GLY A 123 62.15 -24.87 23.76
N PHE A 124 61.27 -25.82 23.44
CA PHE A 124 61.46 -26.80 22.36
C PHE A 124 61.00 -26.26 21.00
#